data_AF-A0A5Q4D405-F1
#
_entry.id   AF-A0A5Q4D405-F1
#
_cell.length_a   1.000
_cell.length_b   1.000
_cell.length_c   1.000
_cell.angle_alpha   90.00
_cell.angle_beta   90.00
_cell.angle_gamma   90.00
#
_symmetry.space_group_name_H-M   'P 1'
#
loop_
_entity.id
_entity.type
_entity.pdbx_description
1 polymer ?
#
loop_
_entity_poly.entity_id
_entity_poly.type
_entity_poly.pdbx_seq_one_letter_code
_entity_poly.pdbx_strand_id
1 'polypeptide(L)'
;GVEIVDSFLGFIFNTQEARTRVLVEDGETVVIGGLTVTETSELRSGIPLLMNLPVVGRLFRLTREEKSQRDLIIMITPQINRR
;
A
#
# COMPACT_ATOMS: atom_id res chain seq x y z
N GLY A 1 -10.33 -11.32 29.87
CA GLY A 1 -8.90 -11.05 30.13
C GLY A 1 -8.20 -11.25 28.81
N VAL A 2 -7.50 -10.24 28.31
CA VAL A 2 -6.91 -10.24 26.98
C VAL A 2 -5.61 -11.04 27.00
N GLU A 3 -5.50 -12.03 26.13
CA GLU A 3 -4.28 -12.81 25.90
C GLU A 3 -3.25 -11.95 25.16
N ILE A 4 -2.30 -11.35 25.89
CA ILE A 4 -1.12 -10.65 25.33
C ILE A 4 0.13 -11.22 26.02
N VAL A 5 0.49 -12.49 25.79
CA VAL A 5 1.77 -13.04 26.31
C VAL A 5 2.49 -14.01 25.34
N ASP A 6 1.97 -14.31 24.15
CA ASP A 6 2.60 -15.32 23.26
C ASP A 6 3.56 -14.76 22.19
N SER A 7 3.64 -13.43 22.02
CA SER A 7 4.32 -12.83 20.86
C SER A 7 5.83 -12.58 20.99
N PHE A 8 6.48 -12.95 22.10
CA PHE A 8 7.90 -12.58 22.34
C PHE A 8 8.92 -13.72 22.11
N LEU A 9 8.50 -14.95 21.83
CA LEU A 9 9.39 -16.07 21.45
C LEU A 9 9.01 -16.76 20.12
N GLY A 10 8.09 -16.18 19.35
CA GLY A 10 7.56 -16.77 18.12
C GLY A 10 7.82 -15.90 16.89
N PHE A 11 8.01 -16.56 15.74
CA PHE A 11 8.10 -15.91 14.42
C PHE A 11 6.87 -15.04 14.16
N ILE A 12 7.06 -13.78 13.77
CA ILE A 12 5.95 -12.89 13.37
C ILE A 12 5.60 -13.21 11.91
N PHE A 13 4.44 -13.83 11.68
CA PHE A 13 3.87 -14.01 10.35
C PHE A 13 2.89 -12.89 10.05
N ASN A 14 3.23 -12.01 9.10
CA ASN A 14 2.29 -11.03 8.56
C ASN A 14 1.49 -11.70 7.43
N THR A 15 0.29 -12.18 7.73
CA THR A 15 -0.60 -12.85 6.76
C THR A 15 -1.75 -11.93 6.36
N GLN A 16 -1.93 -11.72 5.05
CA GLN A 16 -3.09 -11.02 4.48
C GLN A 16 -3.96 -12.06 3.76
N GLU A 17 -5.17 -12.33 4.29
CA GLU A 17 -6.14 -13.25 3.67
C GLU A 17 -7.38 -12.51 3.17
N ALA A 18 -7.89 -12.90 2.00
CA ALA A 18 -9.18 -12.46 1.48
C ALA A 18 -9.95 -13.66 0.89
N ARG A 19 -11.22 -13.85 1.28
CA ARG A 19 -12.11 -14.88 0.73
C ARG A 19 -13.23 -14.23 -0.06
N THR A 20 -13.43 -14.67 -1.30
CA THR A 20 -14.47 -14.15 -2.20
C THR A 20 -15.03 -15.29 -3.05
N ARG A 21 -16.32 -15.20 -3.40
CA ARG A 21 -16.98 -16.11 -4.35
C ARG A 21 -17.36 -15.31 -5.59
N VAL A 22 -16.98 -15.81 -6.77
CA VAL A 22 -17.27 -15.18 -8.06
C VAL A 22 -17.85 -16.22 -9.00
N LEU A 23 -18.90 -15.87 -9.74
CA LEU A 23 -19.45 -16.67 -10.82
C LEU A 23 -18.82 -16.17 -12.14
N VAL A 24 -18.21 -17.08 -12.89
CA VAL A 24 -17.42 -16.77 -14.09
C VAL A 24 -17.66 -17.83 -15.15
N GLU A 25 -17.64 -17.43 -16.43
CA GLU A 25 -17.75 -18.36 -17.56
C GLU A 25 -16.41 -19.03 -17.87
N ASP A 26 -16.44 -20.18 -18.54
CA ASP A 26 -15.25 -20.93 -18.91
C ASP A 26 -14.39 -20.16 -19.91
N GLY A 27 -13.10 -20.01 -19.61
CA GLY A 27 -12.14 -19.32 -20.49
C GLY A 27 -12.14 -17.80 -20.41
N GLU A 28 -13.04 -17.17 -19.63
CA GLU A 28 -13.06 -15.71 -19.47
C GLU A 28 -12.19 -15.24 -18.29
N THR A 29 -11.35 -14.23 -18.50
CA THR A 29 -10.56 -13.62 -17.43
C THR A 29 -11.41 -12.61 -16.67
N VAL A 30 -11.55 -12.80 -15.36
CA VAL A 30 -12.28 -11.87 -14.48
C VAL A 30 -11.35 -11.27 -13.43
N VAL A 31 -11.54 -9.97 -13.18
CA VAL A 31 -10.87 -9.25 -12.10
C VAL A 31 -11.65 -9.48 -10.81
N ILE A 32 -11.01 -10.08 -9.82
CA ILE A 32 -11.63 -10.41 -8.54
C ILE A 32 -11.35 -9.33 -7.49
N GLY A 33 -10.27 -8.58 -7.68
CA GLY A 33 -9.95 -7.46 -6.81
C GLY A 33 -8.67 -6.75 -7.21
N GLY A 34 -8.37 -5.70 -6.46
CA GLY A 34 -7.14 -4.94 -6.58
C GLY A 34 -6.92 -4.05 -5.36
N LEU A 35 -5.68 -3.61 -5.18
CA LEU A 35 -5.29 -2.72 -4.09
C LEU A 35 -4.29 -1.70 -4.65
N THR A 36 -4.65 -0.42 -4.55
CA THR A 36 -3.72 0.68 -4.82
C THR A 36 -3.25 1.24 -3.49
N VAL A 37 -1.95 1.13 -3.23
CA VAL A 37 -1.30 1.74 -2.06
C VAL A 37 -0.52 2.96 -2.53
N THR A 38 -0.82 4.12 -1.97
CA THR A 38 -0.05 5.35 -2.20
C THR A 38 0.60 5.77 -0.89
N GLU A 39 1.91 5.94 -0.93
CA GLU A 39 2.73 6.42 0.18
C GLU A 39 3.38 7.73 -0.25
N THR A 40 3.11 8.80 0.51
CA THR A 40 3.68 10.13 0.26
C THR A 40 4.53 10.53 1.46
N SER A 41 5.81 10.73 1.21
CA SER A 41 6.79 11.18 2.20
C SER A 41 7.21 12.60 1.84
N GLU A 42 6.98 13.53 2.76
CA GLU A 42 7.44 14.91 2.61
C GLU A 42 8.51 15.22 3.66
N LEU A 43 9.71 15.56 3.18
CA LEU A 43 10.85 15.94 4.00
C LEU A 43 11.13 17.42 3.79
N ARG A 44 10.85 18.23 4.82
CA ARG A 44 11.13 19.67 4.84
C ARG A 44 12.30 19.94 5.76
N SER A 45 13.36 20.52 5.23
CA SER A 45 14.50 21.01 6.02
C SER A 45 14.80 22.47 5.65
N GLY A 46 15.43 23.22 6.53
CA GLY A 46 15.70 24.63 6.29
C GLY A 46 16.09 25.36 7.57
N ILE A 47 16.29 26.68 7.44
CA ILE A 47 16.62 27.53 8.59
C ILE A 47 15.32 27.88 9.33
N PRO A 48 15.13 27.48 10.61
CA PRO A 48 13.84 27.55 11.31
C PRO A 48 13.14 28.92 11.33
N LEU A 49 13.92 30.01 11.31
CA LEU A 49 13.39 31.38 11.28
C LEU A 49 13.12 31.89 9.85
N LEU A 50 14.03 31.61 8.91
CA LEU A 50 13.95 32.17 7.55
C LEU A 50 12.99 31.37 6.66
N MET A 51 12.83 30.06 6.90
CA MET A 51 12.03 29.16 6.05
C MET A 51 10.53 29.47 6.03
N ASN A 52 10.03 30.18 7.06
CA ASN A 52 8.63 30.51 7.23
C ASN A 52 8.25 31.90 6.69
N LEU A 53 9.20 32.65 6.11
CA LEU A 53 8.91 33.96 5.54
C LEU A 53 8.02 33.83 4.28
N PRO A 54 6.92 34.60 4.18
CA PRO A 54 5.88 34.43 3.15
C PRO A 54 6.37 34.69 1.72
N VAL A 55 7.47 35.41 1.56
CA VAL A 55 8.04 35.78 0.24
C VAL A 55 9.34 35.04 -0.05
N VAL A 56 10.25 35.01 0.92
CA VAL A 56 11.62 34.50 0.73
C VAL A 56 11.89 33.14 1.37
N GLY A 57 10.94 32.60 2.15
CA GLY A 57 11.17 31.37 2.90
C GLY A 57 11.43 30.13 2.04
N ARG A 58 11.02 30.17 0.76
CA ARG A 58 11.36 29.13 -0.22
C ARG A 58 12.86 29.04 -0.55
N LEU A 59 13.61 30.13 -0.42
CA LEU A 59 15.06 30.15 -0.67
C LEU A 59 15.87 29.52 0.47
N PHE A 60 15.29 29.47 1.67
CA PHE A 60 15.93 28.97 2.90
C PHE A 60 15.36 27.62 3.35
N ARG A 61 14.60 26.95 2.49
CA ARG A 61 14.04 25.63 2.74
C ARG A 61 14.32 24.70 1.57
N LEU A 62 14.67 23.47 1.88
CA LEU A 62 14.69 22.34 0.97
C LEU A 62 13.42 21.52 1.24
N THR A 63 12.65 21.25 0.20
CA THR A 63 11.50 20.35 0.27
C THR A 63 11.79 19.18 -0.66
N ARG A 64 11.79 17.97 -0.11
CA ARG A 64 11.84 16.73 -0.88
C ARG A 64 10.52 16.03 -0.70
N GLU A 65 9.82 15.84 -1.80
CA GLU A 65 8.60 15.05 -1.86
C GLU A 65 8.93 13.74 -2.57
N GLU A 66 8.60 12.63 -1.94
CA GLU A 66 8.73 11.30 -2.51
C GLU A 66 7.37 10.63 -2.51
N LYS A 67 6.94 10.17 -3.68
CA LYS A 67 5.67 9.49 -3.87
C LYS A 67 5.93 8.08 -4.37
N SER A 68 5.49 7.08 -3.61
CA SER A 68 5.51 5.68 -4.00
C SER A 68 4.08 5.20 -4.22
N GLN A 69 3.82 4.61 -5.38
CA GLN A 69 2.53 4.00 -5.70
C GLN A 69 2.75 2.53 -6.04
N ARG A 70 1.93 1.65 -5.45
CA ARG A 70 1.94 0.21 -5.69
C ARG A 70 0.52 -0.22 -6.03
N ASP A 71 0.34 -0.74 -7.24
CA ASP A 71 -0.94 -1.26 -7.73
C ASP A 71 -0.87 -2.79 -7.77
N LEU A 72 -1.82 -3.45 -7.12
CA LEU A 72 -2.03 -4.89 -7.17
C LEU A 72 -3.36 -5.17 -7.86
N ILE A 73 -3.36 -6.11 -8.81
CA ILE A 73 -4.58 -6.59 -9.47
C ILE A 73 -4.59 -8.12 -9.39
N ILE A 74 -5.72 -8.68 -8.98
CA ILE A 74 -5.94 -10.12 -8.87
C ILE A 74 -6.92 -10.53 -9.96
N MET A 75 -6.43 -11.33 -10.90
CA MET A 75 -7.19 -11.88 -12.02
C MET A 75 -7.25 -13.40 -11.94
N ILE A 76 -8.37 -13.97 -12.35
CA ILE A 76 -8.54 -15.43 -12.51
C ILE A 76 -9.13 -15.71 -13.88
N THR A 77 -8.62 -16.76 -14.52
CA THR A 77 -9.16 -17.32 -15.77
C THR A 77 -9.47 -18.80 -15.50
N PRO A 78 -10.75 -19.19 -15.36
CA PRO A 78 -11.12 -20.59 -15.17
C PRO A 78 -10.93 -21.37 -16.47
N GLN A 79 -10.61 -22.67 -16.34
CA GLN A 79 -10.58 -23.60 -17.47
C GLN A 79 -11.28 -24.91 -17.06
N ILE A 80 -12.29 -25.34 -17.83
CA ILE A 80 -13.00 -26.60 -17.62
C ILE A 80 -12.38 -27.68 -18.48
N ASN A 81 -11.62 -28.58 -17.86
CA ASN A 81 -11.10 -29.77 -18.53
C ASN A 81 -12.13 -30.91 -18.49
N ARG A 82 -12.64 -31.32 -19.65
CA ARG A 82 -13.66 -32.39 -19.81
C ARG A 82 -13.07 -33.79 -20.09
N ARG A 83 -11.92 -34.14 -19.52
CA ARG A 83 -11.25 -35.43 -19.77
C ARG A 83 -11.27 -36.33 -18.56
#